data_AF-A0AA39P0W5-F1
#
_entry.id   AF-A0AA39P0W5-F1
#
_cell.length_a   1.000
_cell.length_b   1.000
_cell.length_c   1.000
_cell.angle_alpha   90.00
_cell.angle_beta   90.00
_cell.angle_gamma   90.00
#
_symmetry.space_group_name_H-M   'P 1'
#
loop_
_entity.id
_entity.type
_entity.pdbx_description
1 polymer ?
#
loop_
_entity_poly.entity_id
_entity_poly.type
_entity_poly.pdbx_seq_one_letter_code
_entity_poly.pdbx_strand_id
1 'polypeptide(L)' 'PFRQHLVALLSIYALGPSSAPFPKYDGPTNWETNSILRSLEEFSKRLFAAEHAL' A
#
# COMPACT_ATOMS: atom_id res chain seq x y z
N PRO A 1 -2.14 -14.47 -6.53
CA PRO A 1 -1.96 -14.06 -5.11
C PRO A 1 -1.46 -12.62 -4.96
N PHE A 2 -0.18 -12.31 -5.25
CA PHE A 2 0.37 -10.95 -5.03
C PHE A 2 -0.30 -9.86 -5.89
N ARG A 3 -0.59 -10.13 -7.17
CA ARG A 3 -1.25 -9.15 -8.06
C ARG A 3 -2.61 -8.69 -7.53
N GLN A 4 -3.42 -9.61 -7.02
CA GLN A 4 -4.74 -9.29 -6.44
C GLN A 4 -4.59 -8.46 -5.17
N HIS A 5 -3.61 -8.80 -4.33
CA HIS A 5 -3.26 -8.02 -3.15
C HIS A 5 -2.82 -6.59 -3.52
N LEU A 6 -1.96 -6.44 -4.53
CA LEU A 6 -1.51 -5.14 -5.03
C LEU A 6 -2.68 -4.30 -5.55
N VAL A 7 -3.61 -4.89 -6.31
CA VAL A 7 -4.82 -4.19 -6.78
C VAL A 7 -5.64 -3.70 -5.58
N ALA A 8 -5.87 -4.55 -4.58
CA ALA A 8 -6.64 -4.18 -3.39
C ALA A 8 -5.97 -3.03 -2.60
N LEU A 9 -4.65 -3.07 -2.41
CA LEU A 9 -3.90 -1.99 -1.75
C LEU A 9 -4.04 -0.66 -2.51
N LEU A 10 -3.84 -0.67 -3.82
CA LEU A 10 -3.92 0.54 -4.63
C LEU A 10 -5.34 1.13 -4.66
N SER A 11 -6.36 0.28 -4.68
CA SER A 11 -7.76 0.73 -4.59
C SER A 11 -8.04 1.45 -3.26
N ILE A 12 -7.44 1.00 -2.15
CA ILE A 12 -7.59 1.66 -0.85
C ILE A 12 -6.89 3.02 -0.85
N TYR A 13 -5.66 3.11 -1.34
CA TYR A 13 -4.96 4.40 -1.46
C TYR A 13 -5.71 5.40 -2.34
N ALA A 14 -6.36 4.93 -3.41
CA ALA A 14 -7.13 5.78 -4.31
C ALA A 14 -8.41 6.36 -3.68
N LEU A 15 -8.94 5.74 -2.62
CA LEU A 15 -10.12 6.23 -1.90
C LEU A 15 -9.80 7.39 -0.94
N GLY A 16 -8.52 7.72 -0.75
CA GLY A 16 -8.07 8.75 0.20
C GLY A 16 -8.00 8.23 1.64
N PRO A 17 -7.93 9.12 2.65
CA PRO A 17 -7.80 8.74 4.06
C PRO A 17 -9.05 7.99 4.52
N SER A 18 -8.98 6.66 4.40
CA SER A 18 -10.03 5.73 4.78
C SER A 18 -9.59 4.99 6.03
N SER A 19 -10.53 4.79 6.97
CA SER A 19 -10.33 3.95 8.16
C SER A 19 -10.31 2.44 7.82
N ALA A 20 -10.37 2.08 6.53
CA ALA A 20 -10.35 0.70 6.10
C ALA A 20 -9.04 0.02 6.53
N PRO A 21 -9.10 -1.21 7.06
CA PRO A 21 -7.91 -1.96 7.41
C PRO A 21 -7.08 -2.22 6.14
N PHE A 22 -5.79 -1.92 6.20
CA PHE A 22 -4.87 -2.25 5.11
C PHE A 22 -4.81 -3.77 4.96
N PRO A 23 -5.06 -4.31 3.75
CA PRO A 23 -4.92 -5.73 3.51
C PRO A 23 -3.46 -6.11 3.77
N LYS A 24 -3.26 -7.17 4.54
CA LYS A 24 -1.94 -7.76 4.78
C LYS A 24 -1.66 -8.81 3.71
N TYR A 25 -0.41 -8.87 3.24
CA TYR A 25 0.03 -9.95 2.36
C TYR A 25 0.59 -11.10 3.20
N ASP A 26 -0.13 -12.22 3.25
CA ASP A 26 0.33 -13.45 3.91
C ASP A 26 0.72 -14.55 2.88
N GLY A 27 0.91 -14.18 1.62
CA GLY A 27 1.29 -15.10 0.55
C GLY A 27 2.82 -15.28 0.40
N PRO A 28 3.26 -16.12 -0.55
CA PRO A 28 4.68 -16.32 -0.82
C PRO A 28 5.36 -15.00 -1.24
N THR A 29 6.48 -14.67 -0.59
CA THR A 29 7.24 -13.45 -0.82
C THR A 29 8.61 -13.79 -1.41
N ASN A 30 8.99 -13.05 -2.44
CA ASN A 30 10.32 -13.03 -3.04
C ASN A 30 10.93 -11.62 -2.97
N TRP A 31 12.13 -11.43 -3.51
CA TRP A 31 12.79 -10.12 -3.47
C TRP A 31 11.99 -9.01 -4.18
N GLU A 32 11.33 -9.33 -5.31
CA GLU A 32 10.53 -8.38 -6.08
C GLU A 32 9.31 -7.89 -5.29
N THR A 33 8.52 -8.83 -4.76
CA THR A 33 7.33 -8.53 -3.96
C THR A 33 7.67 -7.71 -2.71
N ASN A 34 8.77 -8.05 -2.02
CA ASN A 34 9.26 -7.26 -0.88
C ASN A 34 9.70 -5.85 -1.29
N SER A 35 10.38 -5.70 -2.43
CA SER A 35 10.78 -4.38 -2.94
C SER A 35 9.55 -3.52 -3.23
N ILE A 36 8.53 -4.09 -3.87
CA ILE A 36 7.28 -3.38 -4.19
C ILE A 36 6.55 -2.96 -2.92
N LEU A 37 6.39 -3.85 -1.95
CA LEU A 37 5.72 -3.54 -0.67
C LEU A 37 6.43 -2.41 0.08
N ARG A 38 7.77 -2.42 0.12
CA ARG A 38 8.56 -1.35 0.74
C ARG A 38 8.35 -0.01 0.02
N SER A 39 8.37 0.00 -1.32
CA SER A 39 8.11 1.24 -2.08
C SER A 39 6.71 1.80 -1.84
N LEU A 40 5.70 0.94 -1.71
CA LEU A 40 4.32 1.36 -1.39
C LEU A 40 4.22 1.97 0.01
N GLU A 41 4.90 1.39 1.01
CA GLU A 41 4.96 1.94 2.35
C GLU A 41 5.55 3.37 2.33
N GLU A 42 6.65 3.58 1.60
CA GLU A 42 7.25 4.91 1.48
C GLU A 42 6.35 5.92 0.73
N PHE A 43 5.60 5.48 -0.29
CA PHE A 43 4.61 6.33 -0.93
C PHE A 43 3.47 6.71 0.02
N SER A 44 3.00 5.77 0.83
CA SER A 44 1.94 6.03 1.80
C SER A 44 2.33 7.10 2.81
N LYS A 45 3.56 7.05 3.33
CA LYS A 45 4.09 8.05 4.27
C LYS A 45 4.15 9.44 3.64
N ARG A 46 4.60 9.52 2.38
CA ARG A 46 4.68 10.80 1.63
C ARG A 46 3.29 11.36 1.32
N LEU A 47 2.35 10.50 0.94
CA LEU A 47 0.97 10.90 0.68
C LEU A 47 0.34 11.47 1.95
N PHE A 48 0.44 10.74 3.07
CA PHE A 48 -0.07 11.18 4.36
C PHE A 48 0.58 12.49 4.83
N ALA A 49 1.90 12.62 4.68
CA ALA A 49 2.61 13.85 5.03
C ALA A 49 2.16 15.04 4.16
N ALA A 50 1.89 14.83 2.87
CA ALA A 50 1.37 15.87 1.98
C ALA A 50 -0.08 16.25 2.34
N GLU A 51 -0.91 15.29 2.70
CA GLU A 51 -2.28 15.55 3.18
C GLU A 51 -2.30 16.35 4.49
N HIS A 52 -1.39 16.07 5.42
CA HIS A 52 -1.26 16.82 6.68
C HIS A 52 -0.65 18.22 6.54
N ALA A 53 0.03 18.51 5.43
CA ALA A 53 0.62 19.80 5.15
C ALA A 53 -0.35 20.79 4.47
N LEU A 54 -1.58 20.34 4.18
CA LEU A 54 -2.66 21.05 3.48
C LEU A 54 -3.66 21.64 4.49
#